data_AF-A0A2U8WS58-F1
#
_entry.id   AF-A0A2U8WS58-F1
#
_cell.length_a   1.000
_cell.length_b   1.000
_cell.length_c   1.000
_cell.angle_alpha   90.00
_cell.angle_beta   90.00
_cell.angle_gamma   90.00
#
_symmetry.space_group_name_H-M   'P 1'
#
loop_
_entity.id
_entity.type
_entity.pdbx_description
1 polymer ?
#
loop_
_entity_poly.entity_id
_entity_poly.type
_entity_poly.pdbx_seq_one_letter_code
_entity_poly.pdbx_strand_id
1 'polypeptide(L)'
;MAAVVAVSVLGSGHSVMAQGAGWAALADNGHGNWGYAVGKASSAEASEVARRGCQAADCKVTAVKQASCIAYVVGNGGAKGYGMGASPDAAAANARSFCVLGAPADSCHVVKAACG
;
A
#
# COMPACT_ATOMS: atom_id res chain seq x y z
N MET A 1 6.86 8.62 -59.74
CA MET A 1 5.97 7.90 -58.78
C MET A 1 6.54 8.05 -57.38
N ALA A 2 5.67 8.44 -56.44
CA ALA A 2 5.76 8.48 -54.97
C ALA A 2 6.99 9.14 -54.29
N ALA A 3 6.76 10.36 -53.79
CA ALA A 3 7.51 10.93 -52.68
C ALA A 3 6.98 10.34 -51.36
N VAL A 4 7.88 9.92 -50.46
CA VAL A 4 7.52 9.49 -49.10
C VAL A 4 7.90 10.61 -48.13
N VAL A 5 6.88 11.24 -47.56
CA VAL A 5 7.00 12.22 -46.48
C VAL A 5 7.22 11.45 -45.18
N ALA A 6 8.40 11.59 -44.58
CA ALA A 6 8.66 11.08 -43.24
C ALA A 6 7.98 12.01 -42.21
N VAL A 7 6.94 11.50 -41.55
CA VAL A 7 6.22 12.18 -40.47
C VAL A 7 7.11 12.20 -39.23
N SER A 8 7.45 13.41 -38.77
CA SER A 8 8.10 13.64 -37.48
C SER A 8 7.16 13.27 -36.34
N VAL A 9 7.43 12.16 -35.65
CA VAL A 9 6.76 11.86 -34.37
C VAL A 9 7.47 12.63 -33.27
N LEU A 10 6.96 13.82 -32.96
CA LEU A 10 7.20 14.49 -31.68
C LEU A 10 6.50 13.64 -30.60
N GLY A 11 7.24 12.68 -30.05
CA GLY A 11 6.84 11.93 -28.87
C GLY A 11 6.89 12.84 -27.64
N SER A 12 5.86 13.65 -27.47
CA SER A 12 5.58 14.40 -26.25
C SER A 12 5.38 13.43 -25.08
N GLY A 13 6.19 13.63 -24.05
CA GLY A 13 5.77 13.54 -22.65
C GLY A 13 5.17 12.22 -22.19
N HIS A 14 6.02 11.34 -21.67
CA HIS A 14 5.70 10.67 -20.41
C HIS A 14 6.93 10.77 -19.52
N SER A 15 7.09 11.91 -18.86
CA SER A 15 7.69 11.87 -17.52
C SER A 15 6.76 10.98 -16.71
N VAL A 16 7.03 9.67 -16.70
CA VAL A 16 6.72 8.86 -15.53
C VAL A 16 7.56 9.50 -14.43
N MET A 17 7.00 10.54 -13.82
CA MET A 17 7.46 11.02 -12.55
C MET A 17 7.40 9.76 -11.71
N ALA A 18 8.56 9.17 -11.45
CA ALA A 18 8.70 8.23 -10.36
C ALA A 18 8.06 8.96 -9.20
N GLN A 19 6.85 8.54 -8.83
CA GLN A 19 6.19 8.99 -7.62
C GLN A 19 7.15 8.53 -6.55
N GLY A 20 8.09 9.41 -6.18
CA GLY A 20 9.21 9.07 -5.31
C GLY A 20 8.58 8.43 -4.09
N ALA A 21 8.93 7.18 -3.81
CA ALA A 21 8.19 6.34 -2.88
C ALA A 21 7.94 7.13 -1.59
N GLY A 22 6.68 7.56 -1.41
CA GLY A 22 6.29 8.30 -0.24
C GLY A 22 6.44 7.41 1.00
N TRP A 23 6.35 8.03 2.16
CA TRP A 23 6.25 7.27 3.39
C TRP A 23 4.85 6.68 3.52
N ALA A 24 4.82 5.39 3.77
CA ALA A 24 3.62 4.66 4.14
C ALA A 24 3.73 4.18 5.59
N ALA A 25 2.60 4.15 6.28
CA ALA A 25 2.51 3.63 7.64
C ALA A 25 1.20 2.89 7.85
N LEU A 26 1.23 1.95 8.80
CA LEU A 26 0.08 1.19 9.27
C LEU A 26 0.03 1.27 10.79
N ALA A 27 -1.16 1.48 11.31
CA ALA A 27 -1.44 1.41 12.74
C ALA A 27 -2.58 0.43 12.99
N ASP A 28 -2.49 -0.30 14.08
CA ASP A 28 -3.47 -1.31 14.47
C ASP A 28 -3.56 -1.35 15.99
N ASN A 29 -4.73 -1.72 16.51
CA ASN A 29 -4.96 -1.85 17.94
C ASN A 29 -5.10 -3.31 18.43
N GLY A 30 -4.95 -4.30 17.55
CA GLY A 30 -5.12 -5.72 17.86
C GLY A 30 -6.58 -6.17 18.03
N HIS A 31 -7.54 -5.25 18.04
CA HIS A 31 -8.97 -5.50 18.27
C HIS A 31 -9.84 -5.23 17.04
N GLY A 32 -9.21 -5.02 15.88
CA GLY A 32 -9.89 -4.85 14.59
C GLY A 32 -10.00 -3.41 14.11
N ASN A 33 -9.55 -2.43 14.91
CA ASN A 33 -9.35 -1.06 14.44
C ASN A 33 -7.95 -0.91 13.86
N TRP A 34 -7.87 -0.30 12.70
CA TRP A 34 -6.63 -0.08 11.99
C TRP A 34 -6.72 1.18 11.13
N GLY A 35 -5.56 1.77 10.86
CA GLY A 35 -5.43 2.97 10.04
C GLY A 35 -4.19 2.91 9.19
N TYR A 36 -4.16 3.70 8.13
CA TYR A 36 -3.06 3.69 7.16
C TYR A 36 -2.77 5.07 6.61
N ALA A 37 -1.56 5.22 6.08
CA ALA A 37 -1.14 6.37 5.30
C ALA A 37 -0.26 5.89 4.14
N VAL A 38 -0.36 6.55 3.00
CA VAL A 38 0.51 6.37 1.81
C VAL A 38 0.82 7.74 1.21
N GLY A 39 1.92 7.86 0.48
CA GLY A 39 2.29 9.10 -0.21
C GLY A 39 2.65 10.27 0.71
N LYS A 40 3.14 10.00 1.93
CA LYS A 40 3.49 11.08 2.89
C LYS A 40 4.91 11.57 2.73
N ALA A 41 5.15 12.83 3.09
CA ALA A 41 6.46 13.46 2.93
C ALA A 41 7.48 12.93 3.94
N SER A 42 7.02 12.44 5.10
CA SER A 42 7.90 11.89 6.16
C SER A 42 7.31 10.68 6.87
N SER A 43 8.17 9.89 7.52
CA SER A 43 7.78 8.76 8.36
C SER A 43 6.92 9.18 9.54
N ALA A 44 7.20 10.34 10.14
CA ALA A 44 6.45 10.91 11.25
C ALA A 44 5.01 11.29 10.82
N GLU A 45 4.88 11.96 9.67
CA GLU A 45 3.58 12.30 9.10
C GLU A 45 2.77 11.04 8.76
N ALA A 46 3.39 10.05 8.11
CA ALA A 46 2.75 8.77 7.82
C ALA A 46 2.25 8.09 9.09
N SER A 47 3.10 8.00 10.11
CA SER A 47 2.80 7.39 11.41
C SER A 47 1.65 8.10 12.12
N GLU A 48 1.64 9.44 12.13
CA GLU A 48 0.58 10.21 12.76
C GLU A 48 -0.77 10.02 12.04
N VAL A 49 -0.77 10.11 10.70
CA VAL A 49 -1.99 9.93 9.90
C VAL A 49 -2.53 8.51 10.07
N ALA A 50 -1.68 7.49 10.02
CA ALA A 50 -2.09 6.10 10.24
C ALA A 50 -2.68 5.91 11.65
N ARG A 51 -2.03 6.45 12.69
CA ARG A 51 -2.53 6.37 14.08
C ARG A 51 -3.87 7.10 14.25
N ARG A 52 -4.03 8.30 13.67
CA ARG A 52 -5.31 9.04 13.71
C ARG A 52 -6.41 8.29 12.97
N GLY A 53 -6.10 7.71 11.81
CA GLY A 53 -7.03 6.93 10.99
C GLY A 53 -7.46 5.62 11.64
N CYS A 54 -6.72 5.11 12.63
CA CYS A 54 -7.08 3.92 13.38
C CYS A 54 -8.21 4.15 14.39
N GLN A 55 -8.48 5.41 14.77
CA GLN A 55 -9.67 5.81 15.56
C GLN A 55 -9.86 5.07 16.91
N ALA A 56 -8.81 4.51 17.50
CA ALA A 56 -8.82 3.94 18.84
C ALA A 56 -7.65 4.45 19.69
N ALA A 57 -7.84 4.53 21.01
CA ALA A 57 -6.86 5.10 21.93
C ALA A 57 -5.59 4.24 22.08
N ASP A 58 -5.72 2.95 21.84
CA ASP A 58 -4.68 1.92 21.94
C ASP A 58 -3.97 1.62 20.60
N CYS A 59 -4.28 2.38 19.55
CA CYS A 59 -3.65 2.23 18.24
C CYS A 59 -2.14 2.48 18.28
N LYS A 60 -1.38 1.49 17.79
CA LYS A 60 0.09 1.57 17.67
C LYS A 60 0.49 1.45 16.22
N VAL A 61 1.54 2.19 15.83
CA VAL A 61 2.13 2.07 14.51
C VAL A 61 2.88 0.73 14.46
N THR A 62 2.43 -0.17 13.59
CA THR A 62 2.99 -1.53 13.45
C THR A 62 4.01 -1.61 12.32
N ALA A 63 3.91 -0.72 11.34
CA ALA A 63 4.87 -0.61 10.25
C ALA A 63 4.95 0.82 9.74
N VAL A 64 6.15 1.25 9.37
CA VAL A 64 6.41 2.50 8.65
C VAL A 64 7.65 2.32 7.78
N LYS A 65 7.53 2.60 6.48
CA LYS A 65 8.66 2.60 5.55
C LYS A 65 8.32 3.37 4.28
N GLN A 66 9.33 3.62 3.46
CA GLN A 66 9.11 4.07 2.08
C GLN A 66 8.43 2.96 1.29
N ALA A 67 7.23 3.23 0.81
CA ALA A 67 6.45 2.32 -0.02
C ALA A 67 5.37 3.10 -0.77
N SER A 68 5.14 2.72 -2.02
CA SER A 68 4.12 3.35 -2.87
C SER A 68 2.74 2.76 -2.65
N CYS A 69 2.64 1.56 -2.08
CA CYS A 69 1.38 0.85 -1.91
C CYS A 69 1.28 0.13 -0.56
N ILE A 70 0.07 0.08 -0.01
CA ILE A 70 -0.33 -0.73 1.14
C ILE A 70 -1.44 -1.71 0.75
N ALA A 71 -1.54 -2.81 1.48
CA ALA A 71 -2.67 -3.73 1.39
C ALA A 71 -3.06 -4.25 2.76
N TYR A 72 -4.36 -4.50 2.93
CA TYR A 72 -4.95 -5.13 4.09
C TYR A 72 -5.70 -6.39 3.65
N VAL A 73 -5.43 -7.48 4.36
CA VAL A 73 -5.96 -8.81 4.09
C VAL A 73 -6.67 -9.32 5.34
N VAL A 74 -7.79 -10.00 5.14
CA VAL A 74 -8.54 -10.68 6.20
C VAL A 74 -8.71 -12.15 5.80
N GLY A 75 -8.62 -13.04 6.79
CA GLY A 75 -8.84 -14.47 6.66
C GLY A 75 -9.89 -14.99 7.64
N ASN A 76 -10.20 -16.28 7.56
CA ASN A 76 -11.12 -16.93 8.49
C ASN A 76 -10.60 -16.86 9.93
N GLY A 77 -11.50 -16.95 10.91
CA GLY A 77 -11.12 -16.91 12.34
C GLY A 77 -10.59 -15.54 12.80
N GLY A 78 -10.77 -14.49 12.02
CA GLY A 78 -10.33 -13.15 12.37
C GLY A 78 -8.85 -12.88 12.08
N ALA A 79 -8.18 -13.75 11.33
CA ALA A 79 -6.80 -13.52 10.88
C ALA A 79 -6.72 -12.27 10.01
N LYS A 80 -5.65 -11.50 10.21
CA LYS A 80 -5.43 -10.21 9.57
C LYS A 80 -3.99 -10.15 9.08
N GLY A 81 -3.79 -9.47 7.97
CA GLY A 81 -2.48 -9.28 7.38
C GLY A 81 -2.33 -7.89 6.79
N TYR A 82 -1.19 -7.27 7.04
CA TYR A 82 -0.87 -5.92 6.58
C TYR A 82 0.38 -5.99 5.70
N GLY A 83 0.37 -5.28 4.58
CA GLY A 83 1.48 -5.34 3.63
C GLY A 83 1.78 -3.99 3.01
N MET A 84 3.04 -3.81 2.63
CA MET A 84 3.56 -2.59 2.03
C MET A 84 4.55 -2.94 0.93
N GLY A 85 4.46 -2.30 -0.23
CA GLY A 85 5.31 -2.58 -1.39
C GLY A 85 5.35 -1.46 -2.41
N ALA A 86 6.16 -1.66 -3.46
CA ALA A 86 6.26 -0.73 -4.59
C ALA A 86 5.07 -0.82 -5.56
N SER A 87 4.24 -1.86 -5.45
CA SER A 87 3.06 -2.09 -6.28
C SER A 87 1.92 -2.69 -5.44
N PRO A 88 0.66 -2.64 -5.94
CA PRO A 88 -0.47 -3.29 -5.28
C PRO A 88 -0.23 -4.77 -5.03
N ASP A 89 0.34 -5.48 -6.02
CA ASP A 89 0.60 -6.92 -5.92
C ASP A 89 1.67 -7.25 -4.87
N ALA A 90 2.75 -6.46 -4.82
CA ALA A 90 3.78 -6.63 -3.80
C ALA A 90 3.23 -6.36 -2.39
N ALA A 91 2.39 -5.33 -2.24
CA ALA A 91 1.72 -5.04 -0.98
C ALA A 91 0.77 -6.18 -0.58
N ALA A 92 -0.04 -6.69 -1.52
CA ALA A 92 -0.96 -7.80 -1.28
C ALA A 92 -0.23 -9.10 -0.92
N ALA A 93 0.86 -9.44 -1.62
CA ALA A 93 1.68 -10.60 -1.31
C ALA A 93 2.26 -10.53 0.12
N ASN A 94 2.81 -9.36 0.49
CA ASN A 94 3.31 -9.12 1.85
C ASN A 94 2.18 -9.21 2.88
N ALA A 95 1.00 -8.64 2.61
CA ALA A 95 -0.14 -8.73 3.52
C ALA A 95 -0.62 -10.18 3.71
N ARG A 96 -0.70 -10.95 2.63
CA ARG A 96 -1.07 -12.37 2.68
C ARG A 96 -0.10 -13.19 3.52
N SER A 97 1.21 -12.96 3.41
CA SER A 97 2.20 -13.69 4.22
C SER A 97 2.01 -13.54 5.73
N PHE A 98 1.40 -12.44 6.20
CA PHE A 98 1.02 -12.30 7.62
C PHE A 98 -0.33 -12.95 7.93
N CYS A 99 -1.31 -12.84 7.04
CA CYS A 99 -2.62 -13.45 7.24
C CYS A 99 -2.53 -14.99 7.37
N VAL A 100 -1.68 -15.64 6.56
CA VAL A 100 -1.55 -17.10 6.58
C VAL A 100 -0.92 -17.66 7.86
N LEU A 101 -0.39 -16.81 8.74
CA LEU A 101 0.08 -17.21 10.07
C LEU A 101 -1.09 -17.51 11.03
N GLY A 102 -2.27 -16.93 10.77
CA GLY A 102 -3.46 -17.07 11.61
C GLY A 102 -4.63 -17.78 10.94
N ALA A 103 -4.57 -18.02 9.63
CA ALA A 103 -5.65 -18.67 8.88
C ALA A 103 -5.16 -19.49 7.67
N PRO A 104 -5.96 -20.43 7.17
CA PRO A 104 -5.70 -21.12 5.91
C PRO A 104 -5.50 -20.14 4.75
N ALA A 105 -4.52 -20.41 3.88
CA ALA A 105 -4.10 -19.50 2.82
C ALA A 105 -5.21 -19.16 1.81
N ASP A 106 -6.11 -20.10 1.54
CA ASP A 106 -7.29 -19.94 0.69
C ASP A 106 -8.34 -19.01 1.28
N SER A 107 -8.33 -18.78 2.60
CA SER A 107 -9.25 -17.84 3.26
C SER A 107 -8.77 -16.38 3.24
N CYS A 108 -7.48 -16.15 3.00
CA CYS A 108 -6.86 -14.82 3.07
C CYS A 108 -7.09 -14.00 1.80
N HIS A 109 -7.96 -12.99 1.86
CA HIS A 109 -8.30 -12.12 0.74
C HIS A 109 -8.07 -10.64 1.04
N VAL A 110 -7.71 -9.87 0.01
CA VAL A 110 -7.43 -8.43 0.14
C VAL A 110 -8.76 -7.70 0.28
N VAL A 111 -8.93 -6.97 1.38
CA VAL A 111 -10.12 -6.13 1.65
C VAL A 111 -9.84 -4.64 1.43
N LYS A 112 -8.55 -4.25 1.41
CA LYS A 112 -8.12 -2.91 1.04
C LYS A 112 -6.79 -2.98 0.31
N ALA A 113 -6.64 -2.20 -0.75
CA ALA A 113 -5.36 -1.79 -1.29
C ALA A 113 -5.40 -0.29 -1.57
N ALA A 114 -4.28 0.39 -1.35
CA ALA A 114 -4.16 1.81 -1.67
C ALA A 114 -2.72 2.12 -2.09
N CYS A 115 -2.55 3.02 -3.05
CA CYS A 115 -1.26 3.51 -3.48
C CYS A 115 -1.27 5.04 -3.52
N GLY A 116 -0.10 5.65 -3.38
CA GLY A 116 0.08 7.11 -3.39
C GLY A 116 1.53 7.52 -3.41
#